data_AF-A0A8E7EJ26-F1
#
_entry.id   AF-A0A8E7EJ26-F1
#
_cell.length_a   1.000
_cell.length_b   1.000
_cell.length_c   1.000
_cell.angle_alpha   90.00
_cell.angle_beta   90.00
_cell.angle_gamma   90.00
#
_symmetry.space_group_name_H-M   'P 1'
#
loop_
_entity.id
_entity.type
_entity.pdbx_description
1 polymer ?
#
loop_
_entity_poly.entity_id
_entity_poly.type
_entity_poly.pdbx_seq_one_letter_code
_entity_poly.pdbx_strand_id
1 'polypeptide(L)'
;MNLLIFSRPGIRIYQELRRSETAWHALRFYNPLEIPVGIFIQVSSLSAALSLASDLKYFIRKYGAEHLFEISKGLYCTATFATGRYTTREKLPDPWPWKLWYWVVGDGTILKTQTPPGSISQVKTTQGGYLFEVICTEEEFSVHQYVHPDKEQ
;
A
#
# COMPACT_ATOMS: atom_id res chain seq x y z
N MET A 1 2.16 6.87 -11.07
CA MET A 1 1.99 7.18 -9.64
C MET A 1 0.55 6.90 -9.30
N ASN A 2 0.36 6.09 -8.27
CA ASN A 2 -0.93 5.58 -7.87
C ASN A 2 -1.00 5.58 -6.36
N LEU A 3 -2.15 5.93 -5.81
CA LEU A 3 -2.51 5.64 -4.43
C LEU A 3 -3.25 4.30 -4.42
N LEU A 4 -2.66 3.30 -3.78
CA LEU A 4 -3.27 1.99 -3.58
C LEU A 4 -3.83 1.94 -2.16
N ILE A 5 -5.13 1.63 -2.02
CA ILE A 5 -5.75 1.46 -0.71
C ILE A 5 -6.30 0.04 -0.65
N PHE A 6 -5.79 -0.76 0.28
CA PHE A 6 -6.24 -2.13 0.51
C PHE A 6 -7.52 -2.12 1.33
N SER A 7 -8.50 -2.92 0.94
CA SER A 7 -9.72 -3.11 1.72
C SER A 7 -9.44 -3.92 2.98
N ARG A 8 -10.20 -3.66 4.05
CA ARG A 8 -10.26 -4.57 5.20
C ARG A 8 -10.95 -5.89 4.83
N PRO A 9 -10.69 -6.98 5.59
CA PRO A 9 -11.37 -8.25 5.40
C PRO A 9 -12.89 -8.12 5.36
N GLY A 10 -13.51 -8.63 4.29
CA GLY A 10 -14.95 -8.62 4.08
C GLY A 10 -15.56 -7.26 3.70
N ILE A 11 -14.75 -6.22 3.50
CA ILE A 11 -15.20 -4.88 3.09
C ILE A 11 -14.81 -4.63 1.64
N ARG A 12 -15.71 -4.03 0.86
CA ARG A 12 -15.38 -3.50 -0.48
C ARG A 12 -15.26 -1.99 -0.41
N ILE A 13 -14.02 -1.50 -0.24
CA ILE A 13 -13.79 -0.07 0.01
C ILE A 13 -14.34 0.82 -1.11
N TYR A 14 -14.26 0.40 -2.36
CA TYR A 14 -14.81 1.15 -3.50
C TYR A 14 -16.30 1.48 -3.32
N GLN A 15 -17.09 0.48 -2.89
CA GLN A 15 -18.53 0.64 -2.67
C GLN A 15 -18.82 1.56 -1.48
N GLU A 16 -18.05 1.44 -0.40
CA GLU A 16 -18.19 2.30 0.77
C GLU A 16 -17.88 3.77 0.46
N LEU A 17 -16.84 4.03 -0.35
CA LEU A 17 -16.54 5.38 -0.82
C LEU A 17 -17.63 5.93 -1.74
N ARG A 18 -18.19 5.11 -2.64
CA ARG A 18 -19.31 5.51 -3.52
C ARG A 18 -20.58 5.87 -2.76
N ARG A 19 -20.82 5.26 -1.59
CA ARG A 19 -21.99 5.54 -0.74
C ARG A 19 -21.86 6.84 0.07
N SER A 20 -20.65 7.34 0.26
CA SER A 20 -20.42 8.58 0.99
C SER A 20 -20.24 9.75 0.02
N GLU A 21 -21.12 10.75 0.13
CA GLU A 21 -21.01 11.98 -0.66
C GLU A 21 -19.66 12.68 -0.43
N THR A 22 -19.20 12.76 0.82
CA THR A 22 -17.91 13.38 1.17
C THR A 22 -16.73 12.65 0.53
N ALA A 23 -16.69 11.31 0.61
CA ALA A 23 -15.63 10.53 -0.01
C ALA A 23 -15.67 10.65 -1.53
N TRP A 24 -16.85 10.54 -2.12
CA TRP A 24 -17.02 10.62 -3.56
C TRP A 24 -16.69 12.01 -4.11
N HIS A 25 -17.00 13.06 -3.35
CA HIS A 25 -16.61 14.43 -3.66
C HIS A 25 -15.09 14.61 -3.67
N ALA A 26 -14.36 14.03 -2.71
CA ALA A 26 -12.89 14.02 -2.72
C ALA A 26 -12.34 13.27 -3.95
N LEU A 27 -13.03 12.22 -4.40
CA LEU A 27 -12.68 11.41 -5.57
C LEU A 27 -13.15 12.00 -6.91
N ARG A 28 -13.90 13.11 -6.94
CA ARG A 28 -14.62 13.57 -8.15
C ARG A 28 -13.76 13.83 -9.39
N PHE A 29 -12.47 14.12 -9.20
CA PHE A 29 -11.50 14.36 -10.28
C PHE A 29 -10.56 13.19 -10.53
N TYR A 30 -10.76 12.10 -9.82
CA TYR A 30 -9.96 10.90 -9.92
C TYR A 30 -10.80 9.78 -10.57
N ASN A 31 -10.12 8.84 -11.22
CA ASN A 31 -10.76 7.64 -11.77
C ASN A 31 -10.35 6.41 -10.93
N PRO A 32 -10.96 6.21 -9.75
CA PRO A 32 -10.65 5.06 -8.91
C PRO A 32 -10.99 3.75 -9.65
N LEU A 33 -10.02 2.86 -9.74
CA LEU A 33 -10.15 1.52 -10.30
C LEU A 33 -10.28 0.50 -9.15
N GLU A 34 -11.40 -0.22 -9.11
CA GLU A 34 -11.58 -1.33 -8.17
C GLU A 34 -10.71 -2.52 -8.58
N ILE A 35 -9.99 -3.08 -7.61
CA ILE A 35 -9.23 -4.33 -7.75
C ILE A 35 -9.68 -5.31 -6.66
N PRO A 36 -9.41 -6.62 -6.80
CA PRO A 36 -9.89 -7.60 -5.82
C PRO A 36 -9.46 -7.34 -4.36
N VAL A 37 -8.28 -6.73 -4.14
CA VAL A 37 -7.78 -6.43 -2.79
C VAL A 37 -8.04 -5.00 -2.31
N GLY A 38 -8.71 -4.15 -3.09
CA GLY A 38 -8.77 -2.72 -2.78
C GLY A 38 -9.13 -1.82 -3.97
N ILE A 39 -8.53 -0.64 -3.98
CA ILE A 39 -8.68 0.34 -5.06
C ILE A 39 -7.34 0.94 -5.45
N PHE A 40 -7.18 1.18 -6.75
CA PHE A 40 -6.12 2.01 -7.31
C PHE A 40 -6.68 3.38 -7.67
N ILE A 41 -5.98 4.44 -7.29
CA ILE A 41 -6.33 5.80 -7.68
C ILE A 41 -5.12 6.41 -8.39
N GLN A 42 -5.28 6.68 -9.68
CA GLN A 42 -4.24 7.34 -10.46
C GLN A 42 -4.14 8.81 -10.08
N VAL A 43 -2.91 9.26 -9.84
CA VAL A 43 -2.58 10.61 -9.40
C VAL A 43 -1.42 11.17 -10.21
N SER A 44 -1.35 12.50 -10.32
CA SER A 44 -0.34 13.18 -11.13
C SER A 44 1.04 13.24 -10.46
N SER A 45 1.09 13.23 -9.12
CA SER A 45 2.31 13.37 -8.34
C SER A 45 2.19 12.71 -6.96
N LEU A 46 3.32 12.56 -6.26
CA LEU A 46 3.35 12.11 -4.87
C LEU A 46 2.62 13.09 -3.94
N SER A 47 2.73 14.40 -4.21
CA SER A 47 2.03 15.43 -3.42
C SER A 47 0.51 15.33 -3.57
N ALA A 48 0.02 15.09 -4.79
CA ALA A 48 -1.41 14.86 -5.03
C ALA A 48 -1.88 13.57 -4.32
N ALA A 49 -1.06 12.51 -4.35
CA ALA A 49 -1.34 11.27 -3.64
C ALA A 49 -1.48 11.50 -2.12
N LEU A 50 -0.53 12.21 -1.50
CA LEU A 50 -0.51 12.51 -0.07
C LEU A 50 -1.70 13.40 0.35
N SER A 51 -2.04 14.39 -0.48
CA SER A 51 -3.22 15.23 -0.27
C SER A 51 -4.49 14.38 -0.29
N LEU A 52 -4.66 13.54 -1.32
CA LEU A 52 -5.83 12.68 -1.44
C LEU A 52 -5.93 11.66 -0.30
N ALA A 53 -4.81 11.07 0.11
CA ALA A 53 -4.77 10.17 1.27
C ALA A 53 -5.18 10.89 2.56
N SER A 54 -4.87 12.19 2.68
CA SER A 54 -5.29 13.03 3.81
C SER A 54 -6.79 13.32 3.78
N ASP A 55 -7.34 13.67 2.60
CA ASP A 55 -8.77 13.89 2.40
C ASP A 55 -9.60 12.61 2.68
N LEU A 56 -9.05 11.45 2.32
CA LEU A 56 -9.67 10.15 2.54
C LEU A 56 -9.30 9.48 3.87
N LYS A 57 -8.51 10.13 4.75
CA LYS A 57 -7.92 9.53 5.95
C LYS A 57 -8.93 8.83 6.84
N TYR A 58 -10.11 9.42 7.05
CA TYR A 58 -11.19 8.81 7.82
C TYR A 58 -11.66 7.48 7.19
N PHE A 59 -11.90 7.48 5.88
CA PHE A 59 -12.40 6.32 5.15
C PHE A 59 -11.33 5.23 5.04
N ILE A 60 -10.07 5.60 4.80
CA ILE A 60 -8.94 4.67 4.79
C ILE A 60 -8.83 3.99 6.16
N ARG A 61 -8.93 4.74 7.26
CA ARG A 61 -8.87 4.15 8.60
C ARG A 61 -10.05 3.21 8.89
N LYS A 62 -11.25 3.58 8.46
CA LYS A 62 -12.49 2.85 8.76
C LYS A 62 -12.67 1.60 7.91
N TYR A 63 -12.39 1.70 6.61
CA TYR A 63 -12.70 0.67 5.61
C TYR A 63 -11.46 0.05 4.97
N GLY A 64 -10.32 0.75 5.03
CA GLY A 64 -9.04 0.26 4.53
C GLY A 64 -8.23 -0.45 5.61
N ALA A 65 -7.46 -1.45 5.17
CA ALA A 65 -6.47 -2.13 6.00
C ALA A 65 -5.18 -1.29 6.05
N GLU A 66 -4.71 -0.85 4.88
CA GLU A 66 -3.52 -0.03 4.72
C GLU A 66 -3.55 0.67 3.36
N HIS A 67 -2.65 1.61 3.12
CA HIS A 67 -2.47 2.24 1.81
C HIS A 67 -0.99 2.38 1.47
N LEU A 68 -0.68 2.34 0.18
CA LEU A 68 0.66 2.47 -0.38
C LEU A 68 0.67 3.53 -1.48
N PHE A 69 1.85 4.08 -1.71
CA PHE A 69 2.11 5.04 -2.77
C PHE A 69 3.01 4.41 -3.83
N GLU A 70 2.56 4.37 -5.07
CA GLU A 70 3.42 3.98 -6.18
C GLU A 70 4.26 5.19 -6.63
N ILE A 71 5.57 5.10 -6.44
CA ILE A 71 6.52 6.17 -6.79
C ILE A 71 7.07 6.02 -8.21
N SER A 72 7.16 4.79 -8.72
CA SER A 72 7.47 4.44 -10.10
C SER A 72 6.73 3.15 -10.46
N LYS A 73 6.57 2.84 -11.75
CA LYS A 73 5.72 1.74 -12.21
C LYS A 73 6.08 0.42 -11.50
N GLY A 74 5.15 -0.11 -10.70
CA GLY A 74 5.32 -1.35 -9.94
C GLY A 74 6.14 -1.23 -8.64
N LEU A 75 6.64 -0.04 -8.30
CA LEU A 75 7.41 0.22 -7.09
C LEU A 75 6.57 1.02 -6.09
N TYR A 76 6.21 0.37 -5.01
CA TYR A 76 5.37 0.94 -3.96
C TYR A 76 6.19 1.38 -2.76
N CYS A 77 5.65 2.28 -1.95
CA CYS A 77 6.23 2.65 -0.67
C CYS A 77 5.17 2.92 0.40
N THR A 78 5.59 2.81 1.66
CA THR A 78 4.77 3.07 2.84
C THR A 78 4.43 4.56 2.96
N ALA A 79 3.37 4.87 3.71
CA ALA A 79 2.96 6.24 3.97
C ALA A 79 4.02 7.05 4.74
N THR A 80 4.70 6.39 5.69
CA THR A 80 5.79 6.97 6.48
C THR A 80 6.94 7.39 5.56
N PHE A 81 7.39 6.47 4.71
CA PHE A 81 8.44 6.73 3.74
C PHE A 81 8.04 7.84 2.75
N ALA A 82 6.84 7.78 2.17
CA ALA A 82 6.33 8.78 1.25
C ALA A 82 6.31 10.19 1.88
N THR A 83 5.86 10.31 3.12
CA THR A 83 5.78 11.58 3.86
C THR A 83 7.17 12.14 4.16
N GLY A 84 8.10 11.28 4.62
CA GLY A 84 9.49 11.67 4.85
C GLY A 84 10.11 12.23 3.58
N ARG A 85 9.94 11.54 2.45
CA ARG A 85 10.49 11.97 1.16
C ARG A 85 9.90 13.26 0.62
N TYR A 86 8.60 13.46 0.78
CA TYR A 86 7.97 14.72 0.41
C TYR A 86 8.52 15.90 1.22
N THR A 87 8.84 15.67 2.49
CA THR A 87 9.30 16.68 3.43
C THR A 87 10.79 17.02 3.25
N THR A 88 11.66 16.00 3.21
CA THR A 88 13.12 16.22 3.12
C THR A 88 13.60 16.48 1.69
N ARG A 89 12.85 16.02 0.67
CA ARG A 89 13.23 16.07 -0.76
C ARG A 89 14.60 15.46 -1.07
N GLU A 90 15.13 14.64 -0.18
CA GLU A 90 16.44 14.01 -0.35
C GLU A 90 16.41 12.96 -1.46
N LYS A 91 17.53 12.85 -2.18
CA LYS A 91 17.71 11.79 -3.18
C LYS A 91 17.79 10.43 -2.49
N LEU A 92 17.17 9.43 -3.12
CA LEU A 92 17.37 8.04 -2.73
C LEU A 92 18.85 7.68 -2.88
N PRO A 93 19.48 7.06 -1.87
CA PRO A 93 20.55 6.14 -2.17
C PRO A 93 20.00 5.05 -3.11
N ASP A 94 20.71 4.82 -4.21
CA ASP A 94 20.40 3.78 -5.19
C ASP A 94 21.49 2.70 -5.10
N PRO A 95 21.17 1.46 -4.67
CA PRO A 95 19.84 0.95 -4.31
C PRO A 95 19.41 1.30 -2.87
N TRP A 96 18.09 1.49 -2.66
CA TRP A 96 17.52 1.66 -1.32
C TRP A 96 17.51 0.32 -0.57
N PRO A 97 18.09 0.23 0.64
CA PRO A 97 18.36 -1.06 1.27
C PRO A 97 17.15 -1.67 2.01
N TRP A 98 16.15 -0.87 2.39
CA TRP A 98 15.03 -1.35 3.22
C TRP A 98 13.76 -1.60 2.40
N LYS A 99 13.33 -2.86 2.35
CA LYS A 99 12.16 -3.29 1.58
C LYS A 99 11.36 -4.34 2.34
N LEU A 100 10.04 -4.26 2.20
CA LEU A 100 9.09 -5.24 2.70
C LEU A 100 8.30 -5.84 1.54
N TRP A 101 7.88 -7.09 1.71
CA TRP A 101 6.99 -7.78 0.79
C TRP A 101 5.62 -7.89 1.44
N TYR A 102 4.63 -7.28 0.78
CA TYR A 102 3.25 -7.30 1.21
C TYR A 102 2.52 -8.39 0.43
N TRP A 103 2.11 -9.45 1.12
CA TRP A 103 1.20 -10.46 0.59
C TRP A 103 -0.22 -10.13 1.04
N VAL A 104 -1.04 -9.67 0.11
CA VAL A 104 -2.44 -9.34 0.36
C VAL A 104 -3.30 -10.49 -0.11
N VAL A 105 -3.84 -11.26 0.83
CA VAL A 105 -4.77 -12.35 0.55
C VAL A 105 -6.06 -11.77 -0.01
N GLY A 106 -6.75 -12.51 -0.88
CA GLY A 106 -7.95 -12.03 -1.58
C GLY A 106 -9.13 -11.66 -0.67
N ASP A 107 -9.08 -12.01 0.61
CA ASP A 107 -10.04 -11.54 1.61
C ASP A 107 -9.77 -10.10 2.07
N GLY A 108 -8.55 -9.57 1.90
CA GLY A 108 -8.09 -8.27 2.40
C GLY A 108 -7.04 -8.36 3.51
N THR A 109 -6.65 -9.56 3.94
CA THR A 109 -5.62 -9.77 4.96
C THR A 109 -4.23 -9.47 4.40
N ILE A 110 -3.48 -8.61 5.09
CA ILE A 110 -2.11 -8.21 4.68
C ILE A 110 -1.10 -8.93 5.56
N LEU A 111 -0.23 -9.72 4.95
CA LEU A 111 0.95 -10.30 5.58
C LEU A 111 2.20 -9.56 5.09
N LYS A 112 3.10 -9.21 6.00
CA LYS A 112 4.33 -8.47 5.69
C LYS A 112 5.54 -9.31 6.05
N THR A 113 6.50 -9.40 5.14
CA THR A 113 7.76 -10.13 5.37
C THR A 113 8.95 -9.35 4.79
N GLN A 114 10.12 -9.51 5.38
CA GLN A 114 11.36 -8.90 4.89
C GLN A 114 11.98 -9.71 3.75
N THR A 115 11.81 -11.02 3.79
CA THR A 115 12.29 -11.91 2.75
C THR A 115 11.22 -12.09 1.68
N PRO A 116 11.57 -12.05 0.38
CA PRO A 116 10.64 -12.46 -0.64
C PRO A 116 10.18 -13.89 -0.31
N PRO A 117 8.87 -14.20 -0.34
CA PRO A 117 8.40 -15.56 -0.13
C PRO A 117 9.11 -16.46 -1.15
N GLY A 118 9.94 -17.40 -0.65
CA GLY A 118 10.85 -18.19 -1.46
C GLY A 118 10.13 -18.92 -2.60
N SER A 119 10.70 -18.83 -3.81
CA SER A 119 10.22 -19.48 -5.04
C SER A 119 8.76 -19.22 -5.41
N ILE A 120 8.38 -17.95 -5.59
CA ILE A 120 7.24 -17.62 -6.46
C ILE A 120 7.82 -17.02 -7.74
N SER A 121 8.29 -17.91 -8.61
CA SER A 121 8.52 -17.60 -10.02
C SER A 121 7.26 -16.94 -10.57
N GLN A 122 7.39 -15.65 -10.92
CA GLN A 122 6.45 -14.87 -11.71
C GLN A 122 4.99 -14.94 -11.22
N VAL A 123 4.52 -13.93 -10.47
CA VAL A 123 3.11 -13.51 -10.43
C VAL A 123 2.13 -14.69 -10.56
N LYS A 124 2.27 -15.72 -9.72
CA LYS A 124 1.33 -16.84 -9.72
C LYS A 124 0.27 -16.55 -8.68
N THR A 125 -0.85 -16.08 -9.23
CA THR A 125 -2.23 -16.14 -8.77
C THR A 125 -2.65 -17.54 -8.31
N THR A 126 -1.87 -18.23 -7.46
CA THR A 126 -2.18 -19.61 -7.11
C THR A 126 -3.10 -19.77 -5.90
N GLN A 127 -3.41 -18.70 -5.15
CA GLN A 127 -4.50 -18.68 -4.15
C GLN A 127 -5.09 -17.27 -3.94
N GLY A 128 -5.40 -16.55 -5.03
CA GLY A 128 -6.17 -15.29 -4.95
C GLY A 128 -5.50 -14.10 -4.22
N GLY A 129 -4.21 -14.18 -3.90
CA GLY A 129 -3.45 -13.09 -3.25
C GLY A 129 -2.59 -12.27 -4.21
N TYR A 130 -2.25 -11.05 -3.79
CA TYR A 130 -1.42 -10.08 -4.52
C TYR A 130 -0.13 -9.80 -3.75
N LEU A 131 1.01 -9.83 -4.44
CA LEU A 131 2.32 -9.56 -3.86
C LEU A 131 2.84 -8.20 -4.31
N PHE A 132 3.26 -7.37 -3.37
CA PHE A 132 3.85 -6.06 -3.63
C PHE A 132 5.23 -5.96 -2.99
N GLU A 133 6.22 -5.51 -3.77
CA GLU A 133 7.50 -5.02 -3.24
C GLU A 133 7.29 -3.57 -2.77
N VAL A 134 7.58 -3.32 -1.49
CA VAL A 134 7.28 -2.05 -0.83
C VAL A 134 8.53 -1.47 -0.19
N ILE A 135 8.93 -0.29 -0.63
CA ILE A 135 9.97 0.50 0.03
C ILE A 135 9.43 1.07 1.34
N CYS A 136 10.19 0.90 2.41
CA CYS A 136 9.86 1.40 3.75
C CYS A 136 11.04 2.14 4.38
N THR A 137 10.82 2.72 5.56
CA THR A 137 11.92 3.26 6.36
C THR A 137 12.69 2.14 7.07
N GLU A 138 13.87 2.46 7.61
CA GLU A 138 14.68 1.54 8.42
C GLU A 138 13.93 1.09 9.67
N GLU A 139 13.18 1.99 10.31
CA GLU A 139 12.40 1.69 11.52
C GLU A 139 11.27 0.70 11.21
N GLU A 140 10.55 0.95 10.11
CA GLU A 140 9.49 0.04 9.64
C GLU A 140 10.07 -1.34 9.32
N PHE A 141 11.23 -1.39 8.66
CA PHE A 141 11.91 -2.64 8.38
C PHE A 141 12.31 -3.37 9.67
N SER A 142 12.94 -2.66 10.61
CA SER A 142 13.45 -3.22 11.87
C SER A 142 12.34 -3.77 12.75
N VAL A 143 11.19 -3.09 12.86
CA VAL A 143 10.03 -3.60 13.63
C VAL A 143 9.61 -4.98 13.13
N HIS A 144 9.59 -5.19 11.81
CA HIS A 144 9.22 -6.48 11.22
C HIS A 144 10.30 -7.56 11.38
N GLN A 145 11.52 -7.21 11.79
CA GLN A 145 12.58 -8.16 12.14
C GLN A 145 12.28 -8.83 13.48
N TYR A 146 11.73 -8.08 14.43
CA TYR A 146 11.51 -8.55 15.81
C TYR A 146 10.18 -9.28 16.03
N VAL A 147 9.27 -9.27 15.05
CA VAL A 147 7.98 -10.02 15.14
C VAL A 147 8.15 -11.50 14.72
N HIS A 148 9.31 -11.88 14.17
CA HIS A 148 9.65 -13.28 13.85
C HIS A 148 10.96 -13.76 14.53
N PRO A 149 11.06 -13.81 15.88
CA PRO A 149 12.15 -14.56 16.52
C PRO A 149 11.89 -16.07 16.59
N ASP A 150 10.64 -16.53 16.45
CA ASP A 150 10.31 -17.95 16.70
C ASP A 150 9.99 -18.72 15.41
N LYS A 151 11.02 -19.07 14.63
CA LYS A 151 11.08 -20.31 13.83
C LYS A 151 12.54 -20.75 13.61
N GLU A 152 13.24 -21.03 14.69
CA GLU A 152 14.31 -22.04 14.67
C GLU A 152 13.77 -23.29 15.38
N GLN A 153 13.50 -24.32 14.58
CA GLN A 153 13.48 -25.72 15.00
C GLN A 153 14.68 -26.39 14.37
#